data_AF-A0A1H3E4F8-F1
#
_entry.id   AF-A0A1H3E4F8-F1
#
_cell.length_a   1.000
_cell.length_b   1.000
_cell.length_c   1.000
_cell.angle_alpha   90.00
_cell.angle_beta   90.00
_cell.angle_gamma   90.00
#
_symmetry.space_group_name_H-M   'P 1'
#
loop_
_entity.id
_entity.type
_entity.pdbx_description
1 polymer ?
#
loop_
_entity_poly.entity_id
_entity_poly.type
_entity_poly.pdbx_seq_one_letter_code
_entity_poly.pdbx_strand_id
1 'polypeptide(L)'
;MRYFIANLTLHLFVTAFFVVLTCIFAGRNRKHKTKHIVSYFFPIAFALIAVVDIVLYTAPRLLDINNVANNNYFYNTGTVEKIGFLRNYYVINGEYYFLNPLHNTLNEGDTVRVKHTQYSSYTVDWTIVSGTEPDEDSSDIEESEI
;
A
#
# COMPACT_ATOMS: atom_id res chain seq x y z
N MET A 1 10.83 -0.66 -3.07
CA MET A 1 10.48 -1.32 -4.35
C MET A 1 10.18 -2.82 -4.22
N ARG A 2 11.07 -3.66 -3.66
CA ARG A 2 10.85 -5.12 -3.60
C ARG A 2 9.52 -5.52 -2.96
N TYR A 3 9.16 -4.87 -1.86
CA TYR A 3 7.88 -5.10 -1.19
C TYR A 3 6.67 -4.74 -2.04
N PHE A 4 6.68 -3.58 -2.72
CA PHE A 4 5.62 -3.17 -3.64
C PHE A 4 5.35 -4.23 -4.71
N ILE A 5 6.41 -4.72 -5.37
CA ILE A 5 6.31 -5.74 -6.42
C ILE A 5 5.84 -7.07 -5.85
N ALA A 6 6.36 -7.51 -4.70
CA ALA A 6 5.91 -8.74 -4.05
C ALA A 6 4.42 -8.67 -3.66
N ASN A 7 3.99 -7.54 -3.10
CA ASN A 7 2.61 -7.31 -2.69
C ASN A 7 1.66 -7.28 -3.92
N LEU A 8 2.03 -6.56 -4.97
CA LEU A 8 1.29 -6.56 -6.23
C LEU A 8 1.21 -7.96 -6.85
N THR A 9 2.31 -8.71 -6.86
CA THR A 9 2.35 -10.08 -7.39
C THR A 9 1.42 -11.01 -6.61
N LEU A 10 1.38 -10.87 -5.29
CA LEU A 10 0.47 -11.63 -4.44
C LEU A 10 -1.00 -11.32 -4.77
N HIS A 11 -1.39 -10.05 -4.88
CA HIS A 11 -2.76 -9.67 -5.23
C HIS A 11 -3.13 -10.12 -6.66
N LEU A 12 -2.23 -10.02 -7.63
CA LEU A 12 -2.43 -10.58 -8.97
C LEU A 12 -2.68 -12.09 -8.92
N PHE A 13 -1.92 -12.82 -8.12
CA PHE A 13 -2.11 -14.26 -7.92
C PHE A 13 -3.46 -14.57 -7.27
N VAL A 14 -3.85 -13.85 -6.21
CA VAL A 14 -5.14 -14.01 -5.54
C VAL A 14 -6.30 -13.71 -6.48
N THR A 15 -6.24 -12.61 -7.22
CA THR A 15 -7.21 -12.25 -8.26
C THR A 15 -7.32 -13.38 -9.30
N ALA A 16 -6.18 -13.83 -9.86
CA ALA A 16 -6.16 -14.88 -10.88
C ALA A 16 -6.74 -16.21 -10.36
N PHE A 17 -6.44 -16.56 -9.11
CA PHE A 17 -6.98 -17.73 -8.43
C PHE A 17 -8.51 -17.68 -8.36
N PHE A 18 -9.11 -16.57 -7.94
CA PHE A 18 -10.57 -16.42 -7.88
C PHE A 18 -11.23 -16.39 -9.28
N VAL A 19 -10.57 -15.81 -10.28
CA VAL A 19 -11.04 -15.87 -11.67
C VAL A 19 -11.05 -17.31 -12.18
N VAL A 20 -9.99 -18.09 -11.92
CA VAL A 20 -9.94 -19.52 -12.29
C VAL A 20 -11.03 -20.32 -11.58
N LEU A 21 -11.24 -20.11 -10.29
CA LEU A 21 -12.34 -20.75 -9.55
C LEU A 21 -13.71 -20.40 -10.15
N THR A 22 -13.93 -19.13 -10.48
CA THR A 22 -15.16 -18.66 -11.15
C THR A 22 -15.40 -19.46 -12.44
N CYS A 23 -14.38 -19.58 -13.29
CA CYS A 23 -14.45 -20.33 -14.55
C CYS A 23 -14.74 -21.82 -14.32
N ILE A 24 -14.08 -22.45 -13.34
CA ILE A 24 -14.27 -23.87 -13.01
C ILE A 24 -15.72 -24.13 -12.57
N PHE A 25 -16.22 -23.36 -11.61
CA PHE A 25 -17.58 -23.56 -11.08
C PHE A 25 -18.66 -23.17 -12.09
N ALA A 26 -18.45 -22.11 -12.88
CA ALA A 26 -19.37 -21.75 -13.97
C ALA A 26 -19.43 -22.87 -15.02
N GLY A 27 -18.27 -23.44 -15.37
CA GLY A 27 -18.19 -24.59 -16.28
C GLY A 27 -18.87 -25.84 -15.73
N ARG A 28 -18.80 -26.09 -14.41
CA ARG A 28 -19.53 -27.20 -13.76
C ARG A 28 -21.04 -26.99 -13.78
N ASN A 29 -21.51 -25.78 -13.50
CA ASN A 29 -22.93 -25.41 -13.56
C ASN A 29 -23.48 -25.61 -14.97
N ARG A 30 -22.75 -25.14 -16.00
CA ARG A 30 -23.13 -25.30 -17.41
C ARG A 30 -23.22 -26.77 -17.83
N LYS A 31 -22.39 -27.65 -17.26
CA LYS A 31 -22.42 -29.10 -17.53
C LYS A 31 -23.46 -29.84 -16.67
N HIS A 32 -24.28 -29.12 -15.90
CA HIS A 32 -25.25 -29.67 -14.94
C HIS A 32 -24.63 -30.68 -13.94
N LYS A 33 -23.34 -30.52 -13.62
CA LYS A 33 -22.62 -31.41 -12.67
C LYS A 33 -22.74 -30.93 -11.22
N THR A 34 -23.48 -29.86 -10.97
CA THR A 34 -23.61 -29.23 -9.65
C THR A 34 -24.81 -29.81 -8.92
N LYS A 35 -24.55 -30.53 -7.81
CA LYS A 35 -25.57 -31.26 -7.05
C LYS A 35 -26.27 -30.40 -5.99
N HIS A 36 -25.54 -29.47 -5.37
CA HIS A 36 -26.05 -28.64 -4.29
C HIS A 36 -26.49 -27.27 -4.82
N ILE A 37 -27.67 -26.82 -4.43
CA ILE A 37 -28.23 -25.54 -4.87
C ILE A 37 -27.32 -24.35 -4.53
N VAL A 38 -26.69 -24.39 -3.34
CA VAL A 38 -25.77 -23.34 -2.88
C VAL A 38 -24.55 -23.21 -3.80
N SER A 39 -24.05 -24.32 -4.34
CA SER A 39 -22.87 -24.31 -5.22
C SER A 39 -23.12 -23.65 -6.57
N TYR A 40 -24.38 -23.42 -6.97
CA TYR A 40 -24.68 -22.64 -8.17
C TYR A 40 -24.28 -21.16 -8.04
N PHE A 41 -24.22 -20.64 -6.81
CA PHE A 41 -23.86 -19.24 -6.53
C PHE A 41 -22.36 -19.02 -6.38
N PHE A 42 -21.55 -20.07 -6.25
CA PHE A 42 -20.09 -19.94 -6.08
C PHE A 42 -19.37 -19.14 -7.18
N PRO A 43 -19.69 -19.29 -8.49
CA PRO A 43 -19.08 -18.45 -9.51
C PRO A 43 -19.32 -16.95 -9.27
N ILE A 44 -20.53 -16.59 -8.84
CA ILE A 44 -20.90 -15.20 -8.57
C ILE A 44 -20.13 -14.70 -7.34
N ALA A 45 -20.09 -15.50 -6.26
CA ALA A 45 -19.36 -15.15 -5.05
C ALA A 45 -17.86 -14.92 -5.33
N PHE A 46 -17.20 -15.83 -6.07
CA PHE A 46 -15.79 -15.68 -6.43
C PHE A 46 -15.55 -14.49 -7.37
N ALA A 47 -16.46 -14.23 -8.32
CA ALA A 47 -16.37 -13.06 -9.18
C ALA A 47 -16.45 -11.76 -8.37
N LEU A 48 -17.36 -11.66 -7.40
CA LEU A 48 -17.48 -10.50 -6.53
C LEU A 48 -16.22 -10.29 -5.69
N ILE A 49 -15.66 -11.35 -5.10
CA ILE A 49 -14.40 -11.28 -4.35
C ILE A 49 -13.26 -10.79 -5.25
N ALA A 50 -13.14 -11.32 -6.47
CA ALA A 50 -12.12 -10.89 -7.42
C ALA A 50 -12.28 -9.40 -7.80
N VAL A 51 -13.51 -8.94 -8.06
CA VAL A 51 -13.78 -7.53 -8.37
C VAL A 51 -13.39 -6.62 -7.20
N VAL A 52 -13.75 -6.99 -5.97
CA VAL A 52 -13.37 -6.23 -4.77
C VAL A 52 -11.85 -6.16 -4.60
N ASP A 53 -11.15 -7.29 -4.76
CA ASP A 53 -9.68 -7.32 -4.69
C ASP A 53 -9.05 -6.45 -5.80
N ILE A 54 -9.59 -6.51 -7.01
CA ILE A 54 -9.13 -5.67 -8.12
C ILE A 54 -9.29 -4.18 -7.81
N VAL A 55 -10.47 -3.76 -7.37
CA VAL A 55 -10.78 -2.34 -7.14
C VAL A 55 -9.99 -1.77 -5.97
N LEU A 56 -9.92 -2.50 -4.85
CA LEU A 56 -9.30 -1.99 -3.63
C LEU A 56 -7.78 -2.15 -3.61
N TYR A 57 -7.22 -3.15 -4.29
CA TYR A 57 -5.83 -3.54 -4.10
C TYR A 57 -5.02 -3.62 -5.39
N THR A 58 -5.51 -4.33 -6.40
CA THR A 58 -4.71 -4.62 -7.60
C THR A 58 -4.64 -3.42 -8.54
N ALA A 59 -5.77 -2.81 -8.89
CA ALA A 59 -5.83 -1.72 -9.85
C ALA A 59 -5.06 -0.46 -9.40
N PRO A 60 -5.20 0.04 -8.16
CA PRO A 60 -4.42 1.20 -7.72
C PRO A 60 -2.91 0.95 -7.81
N ARG A 61 -2.45 -0.26 -7.47
CA ARG A 61 -1.03 -0.64 -7.55
C ARG A 61 -0.54 -0.82 -8.99
N LEU A 62 -1.37 -1.34 -9.89
CA LEU A 62 -1.04 -1.39 -11.32
C LEU A 62 -0.84 0.01 -11.90
N LEU A 63 -1.71 0.96 -11.54
CA LEU A 63 -1.58 2.36 -11.97
C LEU A 63 -0.31 3.02 -11.39
N ASP A 64 0.09 2.64 -10.18
CA ASP A 64 1.31 3.12 -9.54
C ASP A 64 2.61 2.48 -10.06
N ILE A 65 2.57 1.46 -10.92
CA ILE A 65 3.80 0.90 -11.51
C ILE A 65 4.60 2.00 -12.21
N ASN A 66 3.92 2.86 -12.98
CA ASN A 66 4.58 3.95 -13.70
C ASN A 66 5.22 4.96 -12.75
N ASN A 67 4.55 5.25 -11.62
CA ASN A 67 5.06 6.14 -10.58
C ASN A 67 6.32 5.56 -9.93
N VAL A 68 6.29 4.27 -9.58
CA VAL A 68 7.43 3.57 -8.97
C VAL A 68 8.60 3.41 -9.94
N ALA A 69 8.33 3.06 -11.20
CA ALA A 69 9.36 2.83 -12.21
C ALA A 69 10.13 4.12 -12.58
N ASN A 70 9.42 5.25 -12.66
CA ASN A 70 10.01 6.55 -13.03
C ASN A 70 10.39 7.41 -11.82
N ASN A 71 10.28 6.87 -10.60
CA ASN A 71 10.49 7.60 -9.35
C ASN A 71 9.65 8.89 -9.22
N ASN A 72 8.44 8.90 -9.77
CA ASN A 72 7.49 9.99 -9.64
C ASN A 72 6.66 9.78 -8.38
N TYR A 73 6.98 10.53 -7.33
CA TYR A 73 6.38 10.35 -6.00
C TYR A 73 5.83 11.68 -5.47
N PHE A 74 4.83 11.55 -4.63
CA PHE A 74 4.17 12.65 -3.96
C PHE A 74 4.67 12.74 -2.52
N TYR A 75 4.62 13.95 -1.97
CA TYR A 75 5.02 14.22 -0.61
C TYR A 75 3.83 14.76 0.17
N ASN A 76 3.57 14.15 1.32
CA ASN A 76 2.61 14.66 2.29
C ASN A 76 3.32 14.83 3.64
N THR A 77 2.97 15.87 4.39
CA THR A 77 3.51 16.10 5.73
C THR A 77 2.35 16.18 6.70
N GLY A 78 2.45 15.46 7.81
CA GLY A 78 1.44 15.51 8.85
C GLY A 78 1.81 14.63 10.05
N THR A 79 0.92 14.61 11.03
CA THR A 79 1.10 13.84 12.25
C THR A 79 0.44 12.48 12.12
N VAL A 80 1.14 11.43 12.55
CA VAL A 80 0.62 10.06 12.56
C VAL A 80 -0.48 9.96 13.62
N GLU A 81 -1.72 9.79 13.18
CA GLU A 81 -2.89 9.70 14.08
C GLU A 81 -3.05 8.29 14.64
N LYS A 82 -2.79 7.28 13.80
CA LYS A 82 -3.03 5.88 14.14
C LYS A 82 -2.10 4.96 13.36
N ILE A 83 -1.67 3.87 13.98
CA ILE A 83 -0.92 2.80 13.32
C ILE A 83 -1.75 1.52 13.27
N GLY A 84 -1.74 0.84 12.13
CA GLY A 84 -2.40 -0.46 11.97
C GLY A 84 -1.79 -1.51 12.90
N PHE A 85 -2.62 -2.46 13.36
CA PHE A 85 -2.20 -3.54 14.26
C PHE A 85 -0.96 -4.32 13.76
N LEU A 86 -0.89 -4.59 12.46
CA LEU A 86 0.25 -5.28 11.83
C LEU A 86 1.35 -4.33 11.36
N ARG A 87 1.29 -3.04 11.72
CA ARG A 87 2.21 -1.97 11.29
C ARG A 87 2.36 -1.86 9.77
N ASN A 88 1.40 -2.37 9.01
CA ASN A 88 1.39 -2.37 7.55
C ASN A 88 0.76 -1.12 6.94
N TYR A 89 0.15 -0.28 7.77
CA TYR A 89 -0.34 1.04 7.40
C TYR A 89 -0.35 1.98 8.60
N TYR A 90 -0.44 3.27 8.32
CA TYR A 90 -0.72 4.33 9.29
C TYR A 90 -1.65 5.37 8.68
N VAL A 91 -2.18 6.26 9.52
CA VAL A 91 -3.15 7.28 9.13
C VAL A 91 -2.58 8.66 9.41
N ILE A 92 -2.68 9.56 8.43
CA ILE A 92 -2.35 10.99 8.55
C ILE A 92 -3.54 11.78 8.00
N ASN A 93 -4.10 12.69 8.78
CA ASN A 93 -5.26 13.52 8.40
C ASN A 93 -6.45 12.69 7.88
N GLY A 94 -6.72 11.52 8.48
CA GLY A 94 -7.75 10.59 8.03
C GLY A 94 -7.43 9.78 6.76
N GLU A 95 -6.28 9.96 6.10
CA GLU A 95 -5.87 9.20 4.92
C GLU A 95 -4.95 8.02 5.28
N TYR A 96 -5.15 6.89 4.61
CA TYR A 96 -4.39 5.66 4.83
C TYR A 96 -3.14 5.59 3.96
N TYR A 97 -1.99 5.34 4.61
CA TYR A 97 -0.70 5.15 3.95
C TYR A 97 -0.17 3.76 4.23
N PHE A 98 0.19 3.01 3.19
CA PHE A 98 0.59 1.60 3.29
C PHE A 98 2.09 1.43 3.15
N LEU A 99 2.72 0.63 4.02
CA LEU A 99 4.15 0.39 3.97
C LEU A 99 4.53 -1.05 4.31
N ASN A 100 5.82 -1.36 4.14
CA ASN A 100 6.36 -2.63 4.60
C ASN A 100 6.44 -2.64 6.14
N PRO A 101 5.73 -3.53 6.84
CA PRO A 101 5.71 -3.57 8.30
C PRO A 101 7.08 -3.85 8.91
N LEU A 102 7.98 -4.52 8.19
CA LEU A 102 9.34 -4.82 8.67
C LEU A 102 10.22 -3.57 8.79
N HIS A 103 9.85 -2.49 8.12
CA HIS A 103 10.58 -1.22 8.18
C HIS A 103 9.86 -0.17 9.01
N ASN A 104 8.65 -0.45 9.51
CA ASN A 104 7.85 0.57 10.18
C ASN A 104 8.32 0.86 11.62
N THR A 105 9.04 1.97 11.77
CA THR A 105 9.52 2.49 13.06
C THR A 105 8.68 3.66 13.60
N LEU A 106 7.61 4.04 12.92
CA LEU A 106 6.75 5.16 13.33
C LEU A 106 5.96 4.82 14.58
N ASN A 107 5.65 5.86 15.35
CA ASN A 107 4.72 5.83 16.47
C ASN A 107 3.59 6.85 16.26
N GLU A 108 2.48 6.64 16.96
CA GLU A 108 1.37 7.59 16.98
C GLU A 108 1.84 8.90 17.65
N GLY A 109 1.55 10.04 17.02
CA GLY A 109 2.02 11.36 17.41
C GLY A 109 3.27 11.86 16.68
N ASP A 110 3.97 11.01 15.91
CA ASP A 110 5.14 11.44 15.15
C ASP A 110 4.72 12.39 14.01
N THR A 111 5.42 13.52 13.86
CA THR A 111 5.24 14.39 12.70
C THR A 111 6.22 13.97 11.62
N VAL A 112 5.72 13.59 10.45
CA VAL A 112 6.50 12.96 9.39
C VAL A 112 6.23 13.59 8.04
N ARG A 113 7.26 13.61 7.19
CA ARG A 113 7.13 13.82 5.76
C ARG A 113 7.20 12.48 5.06
N VAL A 114 6.12 12.12 4.39
CA VAL A 114 5.92 10.83 3.72
C VAL A 114 6.12 11.00 2.23
N LYS A 115 6.93 10.12 1.64
CA LYS A 115 7.06 9.95 0.19
C LYS A 115 6.20 8.77 -0.25
N HIS A 116 5.17 9.01 -1.06
CA HIS A 116 4.18 8.00 -1.42
C HIS A 116 3.81 7.99 -2.91
N THR A 117 3.15 6.92 -3.34
CA THR A 117 2.54 6.81 -4.67
C THR A 117 1.14 7.43 -4.71
N GLN A 118 0.65 7.74 -5.90
CA GLN A 118 -0.57 8.52 -6.09
C GLN A 118 -1.85 7.72 -5.79
N TYR A 119 -1.95 6.48 -6.28
CA TYR A 119 -3.23 5.77 -6.32
C TYR A 119 -3.41 4.81 -5.15
N SER A 120 -2.35 4.11 -4.76
CA SER A 120 -2.35 3.12 -3.68
C SER A 120 -1.84 3.65 -2.35
N SER A 121 -1.43 4.93 -2.28
CA SER A 121 -0.82 5.56 -1.11
C SER A 121 0.31 4.71 -0.52
N TYR A 122 1.08 4.03 -1.38
CA TYR A 122 2.19 3.20 -0.97
C TYR A 122 3.35 4.10 -0.55
N THR A 123 3.74 4.03 0.71
CA THR A 123 4.89 4.73 1.25
C THR A 123 6.17 4.07 0.77
N VAL A 124 7.00 4.87 0.09
CA VAL A 124 8.33 4.49 -0.35
C VAL A 124 9.36 4.82 0.72
N ASP A 125 9.21 5.98 1.36
CA ASP A 125 10.11 6.48 2.39
C ASP A 125 9.39 7.49 3.29
N TRP A 126 9.94 7.73 4.48
CA TRP A 126 9.45 8.76 5.39
C TRP A 126 10.58 9.32 6.23
N THR A 127 10.45 10.59 6.61
CA THR A 127 11.39 11.28 7.50
C THR A 127 10.63 11.93 8.64
N ILE A 128 11.07 11.70 9.87
CA ILE A 128 10.53 12.39 11.05
C ILE A 128 10.97 13.85 11.00
N VAL A 129 10.02 14.76 11.22
CA VAL A 129 10.19 16.22 11.17
C VAL A 129 10.11 16.82 12.58
N SER A 130 10.26 16.02 13.64
CA SER A 130 10.32 16.52 15.02
C SER A 130 11.36 17.63 15.12
N GLY A 131 10.96 18.75 15.70
CA GLY A 131 11.64 20.04 15.61
C GLY A 131 13.16 19.97 15.72
N THR A 132 13.81 20.71 14.84
CA THR A 132 15.12 21.32 15.10
C THR A 132 15.08 21.95 16.50
N GLU A 133 15.74 21.36 17.49
CA GLU A 133 16.54 22.21 18.35
C GLU A 133 17.63 22.79 17.44
N PRO A 134 17.76 24.12 17.31
CA PRO A 134 19.00 24.65 16.80
C PRO A 134 20.03 24.32 17.86
N ASP A 135 21.03 23.50 17.53
CA ASP A 135 22.31 23.67 18.20
C ASP A 135 22.80 25.07 17.80
N GLU A 136 22.40 26.06 18.61
CA GLU A 136 23.20 27.24 18.88
C GLU A 136 24.54 26.75 19.40
N ASP A 137 25.48 26.51 18.49
CA ASP A 137 26.89 26.68 18.81
C ASP A 137 27.48 27.71 17.83
N SER A 138 27.22 28.96 18.18
CA SER A 138 27.94 30.12 17.67
C SER A 138 29.28 30.24 18.38
N SER A 139 30.35 29.74 17.74
CA SER A 139 31.76 30.14 17.90
C SER A 139 32.58 29.24 16.96
N ASP A 140 33.34 29.68 15.97
CA ASP A 140 34.04 30.94 15.79
C ASP A 140 34.25 31.26 14.30
N ILE A 141 34.21 32.56 14.03
CA ILE A 141 34.80 33.19 12.87
C ILE A 141 36.31 33.15 13.07
N GLU A 142 37.06 32.51 12.17
CA GLU A 142 38.41 32.97 11.83
C GLU A 142 38.55 33.06 10.32
N GLU A 143 38.25 34.25 9.83
CA GLU A 143 38.83 34.82 8.63
C GLU A 143 40.27 35.24 9.00
N SER A 144 41.28 34.57 8.45
CA SER A 144 42.63 35.15 8.34
C SER A 144 43.35 34.62 7.11
N GLU A 145 43.79 35.58 6.30
CA GLU A 145 44.62 35.53 5.10
C GLU A 145 45.82 34.56 5.17
N ILE A 146 46.16 33.95 4.03
CA ILE A 146 47.42 34.12 3.25
C ILE A 146 47.22 33.50 1.86
#